data_AF-A0A943KWF0-F1
#
_entry.id   AF-A0A943KWF0-F1
#
_cell.length_a   1.000
_cell.length_b   1.000
_cell.length_c   1.000
_cell.angle_alpha   90.00
_cell.angle_beta   90.00
_cell.angle_gamma   90.00
#
_symmetry.space_group_name_H-M   'P 1'
#
loop_
_entity.id
_entity.type
_entity.pdbx_description
1 polymer ?
#
loop_
_entity_poly.entity_id
_entity_poly.type
_entity_poly.pdbx_seq_one_letter_code
_entity_poly.pdbx_strand_id
1 'polypeptide(L)' 'MEQQVASEKLIVEGDIEGSYNKVLQSFVMNKTVPSTLVAKERLDDMIEANKGFCPELK' A
#
# COMPACT_ATOMS: atom_id res chain seq x y z
N MET A 1 -7.79 -15.92 -7.14
CA MET A 1 -8.41 -14.59 -7.01
C MET A 1 -8.14 -14.01 -5.63
N GLU A 2 -8.18 -14.82 -4.57
CA GLU A 2 -7.88 -14.42 -3.17
C GLU A 2 -6.70 -13.47 -2.95
N GLN A 3 -5.54 -13.70 -3.57
CA GLN A 3 -4.38 -12.81 -3.38
C GLN A 3 -4.66 -11.35 -3.82
N GLN A 4 -5.34 -11.18 -4.96
CA GLN A 4 -5.70 -9.85 -5.47
C GLN A 4 -6.73 -9.19 -4.55
N VAL A 5 -7.74 -9.96 -4.12
CA VAL A 5 -8.77 -9.47 -3.19
C VAL A 5 -8.15 -9.08 -1.84
N ALA A 6 -7.18 -9.85 -1.34
CA ALA A 6 -6.46 -9.52 -0.11
C ALA A 6 -5.66 -8.21 -0.25
N SER A 7 -4.97 -8.01 -1.38
CA SER A 7 -4.30 -6.75 -1.70
C SER A 7 -5.27 -5.57 -1.68
N GLU A 8 -6.43 -5.69 -2.34
CA GLU A 8 -7.44 -4.64 -2.44
C GLU A 8 -8.11 -4.32 -1.10
N LYS A 9 -8.34 -5.32 -0.25
CA LYS A 9 -8.87 -5.10 1.09
C LYS A 9 -7.86 -4.41 2.00
N LEU A 10 -6.61 -4.86 1.98
CA LEU A 10 -5.53 -4.29 2.80
C LEU A 10 -5.26 -2.81 2.48
N ILE A 11 -5.36 -2.41 1.20
CA ILE A 11 -5.15 -1.00 0.85
C ILE A 11 -6.27 -0.11 1.40
N VAL A 12 -7.54 -0.55 1.33
CA VAL A 12 -8.68 0.22 1.87
C VAL A 12 -8.63 0.27 3.39
N GLU A 13 -8.32 -0.85 4.06
CA GLU A 13 -8.15 -0.86 5.52
C GLU A 13 -6.99 0.04 5.96
N GLY A 14 -5.85 -0.03 5.27
CA GLY A 14 -4.69 0.80 5.57
C GLY A 14 -4.96 2.28 5.37
N ASP A 15 -5.72 2.65 4.33
CA ASP A 15 -6.13 4.02 4.06
C ASP A 15 -7.06 4.57 5.16
N ILE A 16 -8.10 3.83 5.52
CA ILE A 16 -9.07 4.22 6.57
C ILE A 16 -8.39 4.35 7.94
N GLU A 17 -7.47 3.44 8.27
CA GLU A 17 -6.75 3.44 9.55
C GLU A 17 -5.56 4.40 9.58
N GLY A 18 -5.12 4.90 8.41
CA GLY A 18 -3.85 5.62 8.28
C GLY A 18 -2.65 4.75 8.66
N SER A 19 -2.66 3.45 8.34
CA SER A 19 -1.59 2.51 8.69
C SER A 19 -0.63 2.30 7.53
N TYR A 20 0.61 2.79 7.66
CA TYR A 20 1.65 2.56 6.65
C TYR A 20 1.91 1.07 6.43
N ASN A 21 1.95 0.29 7.50
CA ASN A 21 2.25 -1.14 7.43
C ASN A 21 1.19 -1.93 6.66
N LYS A 22 -0.11 -1.62 6.83
CA LYS A 22 -1.18 -2.28 6.07
C LYS A 22 -1.15 -1.91 4.60
N VAL A 23 -0.92 -0.63 4.30
CA VAL A 23 -0.72 -0.16 2.92
C VAL A 23 0.49 -0.86 2.30
N LEU A 24 1.62 -0.96 3.00
CA LEU A 24 2.79 -1.69 2.50
C LEU A 24 2.49 -3.18 2.25
N GLN A 25 1.76 -3.85 3.17
CA GLN A 25 1.35 -5.24 2.97
C GLN A 25 0.49 -5.42 1.72
N SER A 26 -0.39 -4.45 1.40
CA SER A 26 -1.15 -4.48 0.15
C SER A 26 -0.24 -4.48 -1.08
N PHE A 27 0.82 -3.67 -1.09
CA PHE A 27 1.77 -3.60 -2.20
C PHE A 27 2.58 -4.89 -2.30
N VAL A 28 2.98 -5.47 -1.17
CA VAL A 28 3.69 -6.77 -1.14
C VAL A 28 2.81 -7.91 -1.67
N MET A 29 1.51 -7.86 -1.40
CA MET A 29 0.57 -8.89 -1.84
C MET A 29 0.21 -8.79 -3.34
N ASN A 30 0.45 -7.62 -3.96
CA ASN A 30 0.15 -7.37 -5.36
C ASN A 30 1.09 -8.16 -6.29
N LYS A 31 0.51 -8.92 -7.23
CA LYS A 31 1.26 -9.79 -8.15
C LYS A 31 2.23 -9.06 -9.08
N THR A 32 2.04 -7.77 -9.31
CA THR A 32 2.94 -6.99 -10.19
C THR A 32 4.16 -6.45 -9.46
N VAL A 33 4.18 -6.53 -8.13
CA VAL A 33 5.27 -6.03 -7.28
C VAL A 33 6.21 -7.19 -6.94
N PRO A 34 7.48 -7.17 -7.38
CA PRO A 34 8.34 -8.35 -7.36
C PRO A 34 9.00 -8.61 -5.99
N SER A 35 9.03 -7.63 -5.08
CA SER A 35 9.64 -7.78 -3.76
C SER A 35 9.14 -6.74 -2.77
N THR A 36 9.33 -7.00 -1.48
CA THR A 36 9.04 -6.04 -0.41
C THR A 36 9.88 -4.76 -0.48
N LEU A 37 11.13 -4.86 -0.96
CA LEU A 37 11.96 -3.68 -1.14
C LEU A 37 11.36 -2.75 -2.19
N VAL A 38 11.01 -3.29 -3.36
CA VAL A 38 10.35 -2.53 -4.43
C VAL A 38 8.97 -2.02 -3.98
N ALA A 39 8.22 -2.81 -3.20
CA ALA A 39 6.94 -2.37 -2.63
C ALA A 39 7.10 -1.11 -1.78
N LYS A 40 8.13 -1.10 -0.92
CA LYS A 40 8.43 0.03 -0.04
C LYS A 40 8.84 1.27 -0.82
N GLU A 41 9.81 1.12 -1.71
CA GLU A 41 10.30 2.23 -2.55
C GLU A 41 9.14 2.88 -3.33
N ARG A 42 8.27 2.08 -3.93
CA ARG A 42 7.10 2.58 -4.68
C ARG A 42 6.04 3.22 -3.80
N LEU A 43 5.80 2.68 -2.60
CA LEU A 43 4.87 3.28 -1.66
C LEU A 43 5.38 4.66 -1.21
N ASP A 44 6.65 4.77 -0.85
CA ASP A 44 7.26 6.02 -0.41
C ASP A 44 7.19 7.10 -1.53
N ASP A 45 7.47 6.72 -2.78
CA ASP A 45 7.30 7.59 -3.96
C ASP A 45 5.84 8.06 -4.13
N MET A 46 4.88 7.15 -3.93
CA MET A 46 3.45 7.46 -4.06
C MET A 46 2.95 8.38 -2.93
N ILE A 47 3.43 8.20 -1.69
CA ILE A 47 3.09 9.08 -0.57
C ILE A 47 3.57 10.51 -0.87
N GLU A 48 4.80 10.66 -1.37
CA GLU A 48 5.35 11.96 -1.74
C GLU A 48 4.54 12.62 -2.87
N ALA A 49 4.24 11.87 -3.92
CA ALA A 49 3.52 12.37 -5.09
C ALA A 49 2.05 12.73 -4.81
N ASN A 50 1.42 12.10 -3.81
CA ASN A 50 0.00 12.27 -3.49
C ASN A 50 -0.25 13.05 -2.19
N LYS A 51 0.75 13.81 -1.71
CA LYS A 51 0.58 14.71 -0.55
C LYS A 51 -0.65 15.61 -0.73
N GLY A 52 -1.53 15.59 0.28
CA GLY A 52 -2.77 16.38 0.29
C GLY A 52 -3.97 15.73 -0.41
N PHE A 53 -3.78 14.58 -1.07
CA PHE A 53 -4.87 13.79 -1.65
C PHE A 53 -5.15 12.52 -0.84
N CYS A 54 -4.09 11.87 -0.34
CA CYS A 54 -4.18 10.68 0.51
C CYS A 54 -4.15 11.06 2.01
N PRO A 55 -4.74 10.23 2.89
CA PRO A 55 -4.61 10.41 4.33
C PRO A 55 -3.16 10.25 4.78
N GLU A 56 -2.83 10.83 5.94
CA GLU A 56 -1.50 10.65 6.54
C GLU A 56 -1.35 9.22 7.07
N LEU A 57 -0.29 8.54 6.63
CA LEU A 57 0.05 7.20 7.08
C LEU A 57 1.05 7.27 8.25
N LYS A 58 0.77 6.50 9.31
CA LYS A 58 1.58 6.38 10.53
C LYS A 58 2.30 5.04 10.61
#